data_AF-A0A1D3RNS5-F1
#
_entry.id   AF-A0A1D3RNS5-F1
#
_cell.length_a   1.000
_cell.length_b   1.000
_cell.length_c   1.000
_cell.angle_alpha   90.00
_cell.angle_beta   90.00
_cell.angle_gamma   90.00
#
_symmetry.space_group_name_H-M   'P 1'
#
loop_
_entity.id
_entity.type
_entity.pdbx_description
1 polymer ?
#
loop_
_entity_poly.entity_id
_entity_poly.type
_entity_poly.pdbx_seq_one_letter_code
_entity_poly.pdbx_strand_id
1 'polypeptide(L)'
;MASSGMFTNFAQFYMDLEFDDLDLFMITRKFHIGNIEGKLSGVVQNLYLENWQPVSFYAWMGTPEGDDSTHKISQKAVENIASIGGNSAADVLSKGFLSLFSSFRYDKLGFGCYLHQGVCQLMGVEAVDNGFYLVKGGGLPRINIIGYNPRLNWSVLLERLRRITKSDEFIIE
;
A
#
# COMPACT_ATOMS: atom_id res chain seq x y z
N MET A 1 -9.90 -22.31 -1.29
CA MET A 1 -8.48 -22.63 -1.62
C MET A 1 -8.47 -23.84 -2.54
N ALA A 2 -7.77 -23.76 -3.67
CA ALA A 2 -7.58 -24.87 -4.59
C ALA A 2 -6.14 -24.85 -5.13
N SER A 3 -5.58 -26.03 -5.40
CA SER A 3 -4.19 -26.19 -5.84
C SER A 3 -4.06 -27.36 -6.80
N SER A 4 -3.26 -27.21 -7.85
CA SER A 4 -2.94 -28.27 -8.81
C SER A 4 -1.45 -28.26 -9.15
N GLY A 5 -0.90 -29.42 -9.52
CA GLY A 5 0.48 -29.51 -10.00
C GLY A 5 1.59 -29.14 -9.00
N MET A 6 1.32 -29.21 -7.68
CA MET A 6 2.24 -28.74 -6.63
C MET A 6 3.65 -29.35 -6.65
N PHE A 7 3.84 -30.48 -7.34
CA PHE A 7 5.13 -31.17 -7.48
C PHE A 7 5.67 -31.16 -8.92
N THR A 8 5.13 -30.29 -9.78
CA THR A 8 5.53 -30.12 -11.18
C THR A 8 6.09 -28.71 -11.43
N ASN A 9 6.76 -28.48 -12.55
CA ASN A 9 7.28 -27.16 -12.96
C ASN A 9 6.17 -26.13 -13.31
N PHE A 10 4.91 -26.44 -13.05
CA PHE A 10 3.72 -25.62 -13.30
C PHE A 10 2.76 -25.66 -12.10
N ALA A 11 3.27 -25.33 -10.92
CA ALA A 11 2.43 -25.25 -9.73
C ALA A 11 1.42 -24.11 -9.87
N GLN A 12 0.13 -24.42 -9.75
CA GLN A 12 -0.97 -23.46 -9.84
C GLN A 12 -1.70 -23.40 -8.50
N PHE A 13 -1.99 -22.19 -8.05
CA PHE A 13 -2.61 -21.97 -6.75
C PHE A 13 -3.67 -20.87 -6.79
N TYR A 14 -4.80 -21.13 -6.12
CA TYR A 14 -5.94 -20.24 -6.04
C TYR A 14 -6.35 -20.00 -4.58
N MET A 15 -6.45 -18.73 -4.21
CA MET A 15 -6.89 -18.33 -2.88
C MET A 15 -7.68 -17.02 -2.87
N ASP A 16 -8.53 -16.90 -1.86
CA ASP A 16 -9.12 -15.64 -1.42
C ASP A 16 -8.65 -15.39 0.02
N LEU A 17 -8.41 -14.13 0.37
CA LEU A 17 -8.05 -13.69 1.71
C LEU A 17 -8.93 -12.52 2.11
N GLU A 18 -9.21 -12.45 3.40
CA GLU A 18 -9.85 -11.33 4.06
C GLU A 18 -9.15 -11.11 5.40
N PHE A 19 -9.01 -9.85 5.79
CA PHE A 19 -8.45 -9.46 7.07
C PHE A 19 -9.15 -8.19 7.55
N ASP A 20 -9.37 -8.11 8.85
CA ASP A 20 -10.12 -7.03 9.46
C ASP A 20 -9.37 -6.43 10.65
N ASP A 21 -9.51 -5.12 10.81
CA ASP A 21 -9.09 -4.36 11.99
C ASP A 21 -7.61 -4.58 12.37
N LEU A 22 -6.74 -4.76 11.38
CA LEU A 22 -5.31 -4.88 11.63
C LEU A 22 -4.75 -3.56 12.13
N ASP A 23 -3.96 -3.61 13.20
CA ASP A 23 -3.29 -2.46 13.75
C ASP A 23 -2.17 -1.97 12.81
N LEU A 24 -2.37 -0.80 12.19
CA LEU A 24 -1.41 -0.23 11.25
C LEU A 24 -0.08 0.09 11.92
N PHE A 25 -0.10 0.53 13.18
CA PHE A 25 1.11 0.93 13.88
C PHE A 25 2.03 -0.27 14.10
N MET A 26 1.45 -1.42 14.46
CA MET A 26 2.19 -2.67 14.61
C MET A 26 2.77 -3.16 13.28
N ILE A 27 2.00 -3.10 12.20
CA ILE A 27 2.46 -3.55 10.87
C ILE A 27 3.57 -2.65 10.35
N THR A 28 3.35 -1.34 10.29
CA THR A 28 4.28 -0.43 9.61
C THR A 28 5.58 -0.27 10.37
N ARG A 29 5.54 -0.39 11.71
CA ARG A 29 6.73 -0.45 12.55
C ARG A 29 7.57 -1.69 12.26
N LYS A 30 6.94 -2.87 12.15
CA LYS A 30 7.64 -4.14 11.89
C LYS A 30 8.41 -4.11 10.56
N PHE A 31 7.86 -3.45 9.54
CA PHE A 31 8.48 -3.33 8.22
C PHE A 31 9.29 -2.04 8.02
N HIS A 32 9.52 -1.26 9.08
CA HIS A 32 10.29 0.00 9.04
C HIS A 32 9.77 1.04 8.03
N ILE A 33 8.53 0.92 7.58
CA ILE A 33 7.86 1.83 6.62
C ILE A 33 7.69 3.23 7.25
N GLY A 34 7.62 3.30 8.57
CA GLY A 34 7.28 4.49 9.35
C GLY A 34 6.14 4.19 10.32
N ASN A 35 5.63 5.20 10.99
CA ASN A 35 4.52 5.02 11.93
C ASN A 35 3.23 5.49 11.25
N ILE A 36 2.26 4.58 11.15
CA ILE A 36 0.90 4.89 10.74
C ILE A 36 0.00 4.39 11.85
N GLU A 37 -0.69 5.30 12.55
CA GLU A 37 -1.71 4.94 13.53
C GLU A 37 -3.06 4.81 12.81
N GLY A 38 -3.88 3.85 13.21
CA GLY A 38 -5.17 3.54 12.59
C GLY A 38 -5.41 2.02 12.49
N LYS A 39 -6.55 1.64 11.92
CA LYS A 39 -6.83 0.26 11.52
C LYS A 39 -6.77 0.08 10.01
N LEU A 40 -6.55 -1.17 9.59
CA LEU A 40 -6.55 -1.58 8.18
C LEU A 40 -7.34 -2.88 8.02
N SER A 41 -8.35 -2.83 7.17
CA SER A 41 -9.06 -4.03 6.68
C SER A 41 -8.85 -4.17 5.18
N GLY A 42 -9.11 -5.36 4.66
CA GLY A 42 -8.96 -5.59 3.23
C GLY A 42 -9.25 -7.01 2.79
N VAL A 43 -9.28 -7.15 1.48
CA VAL A 43 -9.56 -8.40 0.78
C VAL A 43 -8.58 -8.60 -0.36
N VAL A 44 -8.30 -9.87 -0.65
CA VAL A 44 -7.66 -10.31 -1.88
C VAL A 44 -8.54 -11.40 -2.46
N GLN A 45 -9.02 -11.18 -3.68
CA GLN A 45 -9.97 -12.05 -4.35
C GLN A 45 -9.37 -12.55 -5.66
N ASN A 46 -9.72 -13.80 -6.00
CA ASN A 46 -9.29 -14.46 -7.22
C ASN A 46 -7.77 -14.44 -7.40
N LEU A 47 -7.01 -14.61 -6.30
CA LEU A 47 -5.56 -14.70 -6.40
C LEU A 47 -5.21 -15.97 -7.15
N TYR A 48 -4.58 -15.79 -8.30
CA TYR A 48 -4.03 -16.85 -9.11
C TYR A 48 -2.51 -16.72 -9.17
N LEU A 49 -1.85 -17.78 -8.71
CA LEU A 49 -0.40 -17.92 -8.82
C LEU A 49 -0.05 -19.00 -9.84
N GLU A 50 0.97 -18.70 -10.64
CA GLU A 50 1.72 -19.70 -11.41
C GLU A 50 3.16 -19.68 -10.94
N ASN A 51 3.71 -20.85 -10.63
CA ASN A 51 5.10 -20.98 -10.14
C ASN A 51 5.41 -20.02 -8.99
N TRP A 52 4.46 -19.89 -8.05
CA TRP A 52 4.53 -19.01 -6.88
C TRP A 52 4.60 -17.51 -7.19
N GLN A 53 4.31 -17.12 -8.43
CA GLN A 53 4.23 -15.71 -8.84
C GLN A 53 2.77 -15.33 -9.12
N PRO A 54 2.30 -14.18 -8.62
CA PRO A 54 0.94 -13.73 -8.89
C PRO A 54 0.79 -13.32 -10.35
N VAL A 55 -0.22 -13.90 -11.00
CA VAL A 55 -0.58 -13.65 -12.40
C VAL A 55 -1.80 -12.75 -12.50
N SER A 56 -2.79 -12.97 -11.63
CA SER A 56 -3.98 -12.13 -11.51
C SER A 56 -4.54 -12.13 -10.09
N PHE A 57 -5.12 -11.00 -9.69
CA PHE A 57 -5.93 -10.88 -8.48
C PHE A 57 -6.66 -9.54 -8.49
N TYR A 58 -7.68 -9.42 -7.64
CA TYR A 58 -8.15 -8.15 -7.12
C TYR A 58 -7.74 -8.02 -5.66
N ALA A 59 -7.13 -6.91 -5.27
CA ALA A 59 -6.81 -6.61 -3.89
C ALA A 59 -7.29 -5.21 -3.53
N TRP A 60 -7.88 -5.07 -2.35
CA TRP A 60 -8.26 -3.80 -1.76
C TRP A 60 -7.93 -3.81 -0.28
N MET A 61 -7.35 -2.72 0.21
CA MET A 61 -7.15 -2.51 1.64
C MET A 61 -7.29 -1.03 1.96
N GLY A 62 -7.80 -0.72 3.14
CA GLY A 62 -7.98 0.66 3.58
C GLY A 62 -8.49 0.77 5.01
N THR A 63 -8.68 2.01 5.44
CA THR A 63 -9.31 2.34 6.72
C THR A 63 -10.71 1.71 6.77
N PRO A 64 -11.02 0.86 7.75
CA PRO A 64 -12.34 0.25 7.87
C PRO A 64 -13.41 1.29 8.20
N GLU A 65 -14.67 0.99 7.85
CA GLU A 65 -15.81 1.84 8.20
C GLU A 65 -15.97 1.91 9.73
N GLY A 66 -16.21 3.11 10.25
CA GLY A 66 -16.41 3.32 11.69
C GLY A 66 -15.13 3.25 12.54
N ASP A 67 -13.93 3.25 11.93
CA ASP A 67 -12.67 3.33 12.68
C ASP A 67 -12.58 4.65 13.47
N ASP A 68 -12.64 4.55 14.80
CA ASP A 68 -12.56 5.65 15.75
C ASP A 68 -11.16 5.83 16.36
N SER A 69 -10.19 5.04 15.90
CA SER A 69 -8.80 5.11 16.37
C SER A 69 -8.10 6.40 15.92
N THR A 70 -6.91 6.65 16.46
CA THR A 70 -6.14 7.82 16.06
C THR A 70 -5.54 7.62 14.69
N HIS A 71 -5.82 8.54 13.76
CA HIS A 71 -5.23 8.54 12.42
C HIS A 71 -4.10 9.55 12.32
N LYS A 72 -2.87 9.05 12.46
CA LYS A 72 -1.64 9.81 12.28
C LYS A 72 -0.66 9.07 11.39
N ILE A 73 0.08 9.82 10.59
CA ILE A 73 1.11 9.30 9.70
C ILE A 73 2.40 10.08 9.87
N SER A 74 3.53 9.40 10.05
CA SER A 74 4.84 10.05 10.17
C SER A 74 5.35 10.54 8.82
N GLN A 75 6.25 11.52 8.83
CA GLN A 75 6.93 12.00 7.62
C GLN A 75 7.56 10.85 6.82
N LYS A 76 8.27 9.95 7.50
CA LYS A 76 8.89 8.76 6.87
C LYS A 76 7.86 7.90 6.12
N ALA A 77 6.70 7.66 6.72
CA ALA A 77 5.64 6.89 6.08
C ALA A 77 5.07 7.60 4.85
N VAL A 78 4.87 8.93 4.92
CA VAL A 78 4.44 9.74 3.77
C VAL A 78 5.45 9.62 2.61
N GLU A 79 6.74 9.81 2.90
CA GLU A 79 7.81 9.73 1.90
C GLU A 79 7.90 8.33 1.27
N ASN A 80 7.80 7.28 2.09
CA ASN A 80 7.81 5.91 1.61
C ASN A 80 6.60 5.61 0.71
N ILE A 81 5.38 5.97 1.09
CA ILE A 81 4.18 5.77 0.25
C ILE A 81 4.33 6.53 -1.07
N ALA A 82 4.76 7.79 -1.04
CA ALA A 82 4.97 8.58 -2.25
C ALA A 82 6.00 7.93 -3.19
N SER A 83 7.08 7.37 -2.62
CA SER A 83 8.12 6.69 -3.40
C SER A 83 7.63 5.41 -4.12
N ILE A 84 6.61 4.72 -3.59
CA ILE A 84 5.98 3.56 -4.25
C ILE A 84 5.27 3.99 -5.53
N GLY A 85 4.54 5.10 -5.48
CA GLY A 85 3.85 5.68 -6.64
C GLY A 85 4.81 6.31 -7.67
N GLY A 86 6.05 6.61 -7.29
CA GLY A 86 7.06 7.24 -8.15
C GLY A 86 6.77 8.72 -8.36
N ASN A 87 7.36 9.31 -9.42
CA ASN A 87 7.22 10.75 -9.71
C ASN A 87 5.76 11.21 -9.89
N SER A 88 4.84 10.29 -10.17
CA SER A 88 3.40 10.56 -10.36
C SER A 88 2.56 10.45 -9.08
N ALA A 89 3.15 10.41 -7.88
CA ALA A 89 2.40 10.37 -6.62
C ALA A 89 2.82 11.45 -5.60
N ALA A 90 3.77 12.32 -5.98
CA ALA A 90 4.50 13.16 -5.03
C ALA A 90 4.43 14.68 -5.32
N ASP A 91 3.77 15.13 -6.39
CA ASP A 91 3.86 16.52 -6.86
C ASP A 91 3.28 17.59 -5.89
N VAL A 92 2.67 17.19 -4.77
CA VAL A 92 2.07 18.10 -3.78
C VAL A 92 2.78 18.09 -2.41
N LEU A 93 3.87 17.34 -2.25
CA LEU A 93 4.60 17.24 -0.97
C LEU A 93 5.71 18.30 -0.87
N SER A 94 5.45 19.44 -0.22
CA SER A 94 6.51 20.42 0.00
C SER A 94 7.50 19.91 1.07
N LYS A 95 8.79 19.82 0.71
CA LYS A 95 9.86 19.39 1.62
C LYS A 95 9.92 20.23 2.90
N GLY A 96 9.60 21.52 2.81
CA GLY A 96 9.51 22.43 3.95
C GLY A 96 8.37 22.05 4.92
N PHE A 97 7.15 21.83 4.42
CA PHE A 97 6.02 21.41 5.25
C PHE A 97 6.28 20.07 5.96
N LEU A 98 6.94 19.14 5.25
CA LEU A 98 7.35 17.86 5.84
C LEU A 98 8.33 18.03 7.00
N SER A 99 9.30 18.94 6.89
CA SER A 99 10.30 19.17 7.95
C SER A 99 9.78 19.88 9.21
N LEU A 100 8.63 20.57 9.12
CA LEU A 100 8.06 21.32 10.26
C LEU A 100 7.27 20.46 11.24
N PHE A 101 6.81 19.28 10.81
CA PHE A 101 5.94 18.41 11.59
C PHE A 101 6.46 16.97 11.63
N SER A 102 6.48 16.37 12.82
CA SER A 102 6.89 14.97 12.98
C SER A 102 5.82 13.98 12.48
N SER A 103 4.56 14.40 12.46
CA SER A 103 3.41 13.60 12.02
C SER A 103 2.29 14.48 11.49
N PHE A 104 1.44 13.87 10.65
CA PHE A 104 0.27 14.48 10.04
C PHE A 104 -0.97 13.66 10.38
N ARG A 105 -2.10 14.32 10.53
CA ARG A 105 -3.40 13.66 10.62
C ARG A 105 -3.94 13.30 9.24
N TYR A 106 -4.63 12.17 9.16
CA TYR A 106 -5.38 11.75 7.98
C TYR A 106 -6.80 11.37 8.38
N ASP A 107 -7.69 11.29 7.40
CA ASP A 107 -9.10 10.89 7.56
C ASP A 107 -9.29 9.43 7.12
N LYS A 108 -8.77 9.10 5.94
CA LYS A 108 -8.80 7.73 5.41
C LYS A 108 -7.59 7.46 4.51
N LEU A 109 -7.16 6.21 4.50
CA LEU A 109 -6.14 5.72 3.58
C LEU A 109 -6.59 4.41 2.95
N GLY A 110 -6.02 4.09 1.79
CA GLY A 110 -6.37 2.87 1.09
C GLY A 110 -5.74 2.76 -0.27
N PHE A 111 -5.54 1.51 -0.66
CA PHE A 111 -4.80 1.10 -1.83
C PHE A 111 -5.48 -0.12 -2.44
N GLY A 112 -5.81 -0.02 -3.73
CA GLY A 112 -6.32 -1.12 -4.52
C GLY A 112 -5.38 -1.48 -5.66
N CYS A 113 -5.36 -2.75 -6.02
CA CYS A 113 -4.65 -3.27 -7.17
C CYS A 113 -5.47 -4.36 -7.85
N TYR A 114 -5.86 -4.14 -9.10
CA TYR A 114 -6.29 -5.22 -9.99
C TYR A 114 -5.12 -5.62 -10.89
N LEU A 115 -4.54 -6.79 -10.63
CA LEU A 115 -3.43 -7.32 -11.41
C LEU A 115 -3.96 -8.10 -12.61
N HIS A 116 -3.55 -7.69 -13.81
CA HIS A 116 -3.80 -8.42 -15.04
C HIS A 116 -2.70 -8.13 -16.06
N GLN A 117 -2.18 -9.16 -16.73
CA GLN A 117 -1.13 -9.04 -17.76
C GLN A 117 0.12 -8.27 -17.27
N GLY A 118 0.54 -8.50 -16.02
CA GLY A 118 1.72 -7.85 -15.44
C GLY A 118 1.54 -6.35 -15.14
N VAL A 119 0.32 -5.81 -15.26
CA VAL A 119 -0.02 -4.44 -14.91
C VAL A 119 -0.98 -4.44 -13.74
N CYS A 120 -0.62 -3.71 -12.70
CA CYS A 120 -1.48 -3.40 -11.58
C CYS A 120 -2.26 -2.12 -11.91
N GLN A 121 -3.58 -2.24 -11.99
CA GLN A 121 -4.48 -1.10 -12.05
C GLN A 121 -4.74 -0.60 -10.64
N LEU A 122 -4.19 0.57 -10.33
CA LEU A 122 -4.19 1.18 -9.00
C LEU A 122 -5.49 1.92 -8.72
N MET A 123 -5.93 1.83 -7.48
CA MET A 123 -7.09 2.54 -6.95
C MET A 123 -6.77 3.15 -5.59
N GLY A 124 -7.49 4.21 -5.24
CA GLY A 124 -7.41 4.87 -3.94
C GLY A 124 -8.78 5.03 -3.29
N VAL A 125 -8.81 5.52 -2.05
CA VAL A 125 -10.02 5.65 -1.23
C VAL A 125 -11.08 6.58 -1.78
N GLU A 126 -10.70 7.48 -2.68
CA GLU A 126 -11.59 8.44 -3.29
C GLU A 126 -10.99 8.97 -4.58
N ALA A 127 -11.82 9.11 -5.62
CA ALA A 127 -11.42 9.73 -6.89
C ALA A 127 -11.35 11.26 -6.76
N VAL A 128 -10.46 11.88 -7.53
CA VAL A 128 -10.33 13.33 -7.71
C VAL A 128 -10.07 13.61 -9.19
N ASP A 129 -10.31 14.82 -9.67
CA ASP A 129 -10.34 15.18 -11.10
C ASP A 129 -9.27 14.50 -11.98
N ASN A 130 -8.02 14.47 -11.52
CA ASN A 130 -6.90 13.90 -12.26
C ASN A 130 -6.19 12.74 -11.51
N GLY A 131 -6.86 12.09 -10.56
CA GLY A 131 -6.22 11.03 -9.79
C GLY A 131 -7.10 10.39 -8.74
N PHE A 132 -6.46 9.84 -7.72
CA PHE A 132 -7.15 9.20 -6.59
C PHE A 132 -6.34 9.42 -5.31
N TYR A 133 -7.03 9.62 -4.21
CA TYR A 133 -6.41 9.70 -2.89
C TYR A 133 -5.94 8.32 -2.46
N LEU A 134 -4.63 8.17 -2.20
CA LEU A 134 -4.08 7.05 -1.43
C LEU A 134 -4.20 7.34 0.07
N VAL A 135 -4.01 8.61 0.45
CA VAL A 135 -4.24 9.13 1.79
C VAL A 135 -5.00 10.44 1.64
N LYS A 136 -6.18 10.52 2.26
CA LYS A 136 -6.97 11.75 2.35
C LYS A 136 -6.73 12.37 3.72
N GLY A 137 -6.32 13.63 3.73
CA GLY A 137 -6.01 14.38 4.95
C GLY A 137 -7.26 14.76 5.74
N GLY A 138 -7.16 14.73 7.07
CA GLY A 138 -8.20 15.15 8.00
C GLY A 138 -7.60 15.95 9.16
N GLY A 139 -8.32 16.94 9.69
CA GLY A 139 -7.82 17.80 10.78
C GLY A 139 -6.62 18.69 10.39
N LEU A 140 -5.77 19.03 11.37
CA LEU A 140 -4.53 19.80 11.20
C LEU A 140 -3.44 19.31 12.18
N PRO A 141 -2.16 19.30 11.79
CA PRO A 141 -1.67 19.42 10.40
C PRO A 141 -2.08 18.18 9.60
N ARG A 142 -2.60 18.34 8.38
CA ARG A 142 -3.06 17.23 7.53
C ARG A 142 -2.18 17.05 6.31
N ILE A 143 -2.22 15.85 5.73
CA ILE A 143 -1.51 15.55 4.48
C ILE A 143 -2.36 14.74 3.52
N ASN A 144 -2.23 15.04 2.24
CA ASN A 144 -2.84 14.29 1.15
C ASN A 144 -1.75 13.58 0.36
N ILE A 145 -2.00 12.34 -0.03
CA ILE A 145 -1.18 11.62 -1.01
C ILE A 145 -2.10 11.23 -2.15
N ILE A 146 -1.83 11.76 -3.34
CA ILE A 146 -2.65 11.57 -4.55
C ILE A 146 -1.83 10.80 -5.56
N GLY A 147 -2.38 9.69 -6.07
CA GLY A 147 -1.85 8.98 -7.22
C GLY A 147 -2.46 9.53 -8.51
N TYR A 148 -1.63 9.83 -9.49
CA TYR A 148 -2.08 10.34 -10.80
C TYR A 148 -2.02 9.28 -11.90
N ASN A 149 -1.17 8.25 -11.75
CA ASN A 149 -1.08 7.16 -12.72
C ASN A 149 -1.80 5.90 -12.20
N PRO A 150 -2.94 5.52 -12.80
CA PRO A 150 -3.69 4.33 -12.39
C PRO A 150 -3.08 3.03 -12.93
N ARG A 151 -2.01 3.05 -13.73
CA ARG A 151 -1.41 1.84 -14.32
C ARG A 151 0.06 1.76 -13.99
N LEU A 152 0.44 0.73 -13.24
CA LEU A 152 1.82 0.49 -12.84
C LEU A 152 2.24 -0.93 -13.21
N ASN A 153 3.44 -1.07 -13.78
CA ASN A 153 4.01 -2.39 -14.01
C ASN A 153 4.21 -3.09 -12.66
N TRP A 154 3.71 -4.32 -12.54
CA TRP A 154 3.75 -5.09 -11.30
C TRP A 154 5.18 -5.34 -10.79
N SER A 155 6.14 -5.63 -11.67
CA SER A 155 7.52 -5.87 -11.26
C SER A 155 8.16 -4.59 -10.68
N VAL A 156 7.84 -3.43 -11.27
CA VAL A 156 8.27 -2.12 -10.79
C VAL A 156 7.63 -1.80 -9.43
N LEU A 157 6.35 -2.10 -9.25
CA LEU A 157 5.68 -1.94 -7.96
C LEU A 157 6.36 -2.79 -6.87
N LEU A 158 6.63 -4.06 -7.16
CA LEU A 158 7.33 -4.95 -6.23
C LEU A 158 8.75 -4.48 -5.92
N GLU A 159 9.49 -3.98 -6.90
CA GLU A 159 10.83 -3.40 -6.69
C GLU A 159 10.78 -2.22 -5.71
N ARG A 160 9.81 -1.31 -5.90
CA ARG A 160 9.64 -0.13 -5.03
C ARG A 160 9.18 -0.51 -3.64
N LEU A 161 8.25 -1.46 -3.52
CA LEU A 161 7.83 -2.01 -2.22
C LEU A 161 9.02 -2.60 -1.45
N ARG A 162 9.83 -3.44 -2.11
CA ARG A 162 11.03 -4.02 -1.48
C ARG A 162 12.00 -2.96 -0.96
N ARG A 163 12.13 -1.83 -1.65
CA ARG A 163 13.02 -0.72 -1.23
C ARG A 163 12.58 -0.09 0.09
N ILE A 164 11.28 0.01 0.33
CA ILE A 164 10.75 0.63 1.55
C ILE A 164 10.54 -0.36 2.70
N THR A 165 10.46 -1.67 2.40
CA THR A 165 10.29 -2.73 3.42
C THR A 165 11.60 -3.42 3.81
N LYS A 166 12.70 -3.22 3.07
CA LYS A 166 14.01 -3.77 3.44
C LYS A 166 14.44 -3.15 4.77
N SER A 167 14.31 -3.94 5.83
CA SER A 167 15.12 -3.85 7.04
C SER A 167 16.59 -3.94 6.64
N ASP A 168 17.48 -3.22 7.34
CA ASP A 168 18.91 -3.42 7.20
C ASP A 168 19.20 -4.92 7.24
N GLU A 169 19.75 -5.41 6.14
CA GLU A 169 20.33 -6.73 6.01
C GLU A 169 21.41 -6.76 7.10
N PHE A 170 21.20 -7.54 8.17
CA PHE A 170 22.28 -7.83 9.11
C PHE A 170 23.40 -8.47 8.29
N ILE A 171 24.40 -7.66 7.94
CA ILE A 171 25.70 -8.17 7.52
C ILE A 171 26.27 -8.80 8.79
N ILE A 172 26.14 -10.12 8.90
CA ILE A 172 26.92 -10.89 9.85
C ILE A 172 28.28 -11.03 9.19
N GLU A 173 29.26 -10.32 9.75
CA GLU A 173 30.69 -10.51 9.50
C GLU A 173 31.15 -11.88 10.04
#